data_AF-A0AAX7UDC9-F1
#
_entry.id   AF-A0AAX7UDC9-F1
#
_cell.length_a   1.000
_cell.length_b   1.000
_cell.length_c   1.000
_cell.angle_alpha   90.00
_cell.angle_beta   90.00
_cell.angle_gamma   90.00
#
_symmetry.space_group_name_H-M   'P 1'
#
loop_
_entity.id
_entity.type
_entity.pdbx_description
1 polymer ?
#
loop_
_entity_poly.entity_id
_entity_poly.type
_entity_poly.pdbx_seq_one_letter_code
_entity_poly.pdbx_strand_id
1 'polypeptide(L)'
;MPQAMRERAIGMLTAGMSTRSVARALNVHFSTISRLHRRFREYGSTSNRPHNRRPRVTTPAQDLHIQQVHLQDRLRPATQTAAGTIGLHNQTISAQTVRNRLRDAQLHAHRPHRG
;
A
#
# COMPACT_ATOMS: atom_id res chain seq x y z
N MET A 1 -5.88 7.00 16.36
CA MET A 1 -5.38 6.87 17.74
C MET A 1 -3.87 6.62 17.70
N PRO A 2 -3.04 7.50 18.29
CA PRO A 2 -1.58 7.34 18.35
C PRO A 2 -1.16 6.05 19.07
N GLN A 3 0.07 5.57 18.82
CA GLN A 3 0.59 4.35 19.45
C GLN A 3 0.68 4.46 20.98
N ALA A 4 1.27 5.54 21.50
CA ALA A 4 1.37 5.77 22.95
C ALA A 4 0.00 5.77 23.65
N MET A 5 -1.04 6.31 22.99
CA MET A 5 -2.40 6.30 23.53
C MET A 5 -2.96 4.87 23.58
N ARG A 6 -2.63 4.01 22.59
CA ARG A 6 -3.08 2.61 22.56
C ARG A 6 -2.44 1.79 23.66
N GLU A 7 -1.15 1.98 23.88
CA GLU A 7 -0.41 1.33 24.96
C GLU A 7 -0.96 1.77 26.32
N ARG A 8 -1.21 3.08 26.51
CA ARG A 8 -1.88 3.59 27.70
C ARG A 8 -3.27 2.98 27.91
N ALA A 9 -4.08 2.87 26.85
CA ALA A 9 -5.39 2.26 26.92
C ALA A 9 -5.33 0.78 27.32
N ILE A 10 -4.38 0.02 26.76
CA ILE A 10 -4.16 -1.38 27.13
C ILE A 10 -3.70 -1.47 28.59
N GLY A 11 -2.77 -0.64 29.04
CA GLY A 11 -2.33 -0.61 30.44
C GLY A 11 -3.49 -0.35 31.42
N MET A 12 -4.39 0.58 31.09
CA MET A 12 -5.59 0.84 31.88
C MET A 12 -6.55 -0.38 31.92
N LEU A 13 -6.72 -1.07 30.80
CA LEU A 13 -7.53 -2.29 30.73
C LEU A 13 -6.90 -3.43 31.55
N THR A 14 -5.57 -3.59 31.50
CA THR A 14 -4.84 -4.57 32.31
C THR A 14 -4.92 -4.25 33.80
N ALA A 15 -5.00 -2.96 34.18
CA ALA A 15 -5.26 -2.51 35.54
C ALA A 15 -6.72 -2.72 36.00
N GLY A 16 -7.56 -3.38 35.20
CA GLY A 16 -8.95 -3.73 35.55
C GLY A 16 -9.98 -2.65 35.25
N MET A 17 -9.60 -1.55 34.59
CA MET A 17 -10.56 -0.50 34.22
C MET A 17 -11.54 -1.01 33.15
N SER A 18 -12.81 -0.62 33.25
CA SER A 18 -13.81 -0.96 32.23
C SER A 18 -13.52 -0.24 30.92
N THR A 19 -13.84 -0.88 29.79
CA THR A 19 -13.67 -0.29 28.45
C THR A 19 -14.38 1.06 28.28
N ARG A 20 -15.53 1.26 28.95
CA ARG A 20 -16.27 2.53 28.95
C ARG A 20 -15.57 3.61 29.77
N SER A 21 -14.95 3.26 30.90
CA SER A 21 -14.15 4.21 31.69
C SER A 21 -12.90 4.66 30.94
N VAL A 22 -12.19 3.73 30.29
CA VAL A 22 -11.01 4.04 29.46
C VAL A 22 -11.38 4.92 28.27
N ALA A 23 -12.50 4.65 27.61
CA ALA A 23 -13.00 5.46 26.51
C ALA A 23 -13.26 6.92 26.93
N ARG A 24 -13.91 7.11 28.09
CA ARG A 24 -14.13 8.44 28.67
C ARG A 24 -12.81 9.14 29.06
N ALA A 25 -11.91 8.42 29.73
CA ALA A 25 -10.63 8.96 30.18
C ALA A 25 -9.72 9.42 29.03
N LEU A 26 -9.81 8.75 27.88
CA LEU A 26 -9.01 9.07 26.69
C LEU A 26 -9.77 9.92 25.66
N ASN A 27 -11.00 10.34 25.97
CA ASN A 27 -11.90 11.07 25.06
C ASN A 27 -12.01 10.42 23.67
N VAL A 28 -12.18 9.09 23.64
CA VAL A 28 -12.37 8.31 22.40
C VAL A 28 -13.65 7.52 22.47
N HIS A 29 -14.19 7.18 21.30
CA HIS A 29 -15.40 6.36 21.23
C HIS A 29 -15.16 4.95 21.80
N PHE A 30 -16.15 4.42 22.53
CA PHE A 30 -16.11 3.08 23.14
C PHE A 30 -15.70 1.97 22.17
N SER A 31 -16.20 2.01 20.93
CA SER A 31 -15.89 0.99 19.92
C SER A 31 -14.40 0.95 19.54
N THR A 32 -13.69 2.08 19.66
CA THR A 32 -12.24 2.15 19.44
C THR A 32 -11.50 1.33 20.48
N ILE A 33 -11.85 1.50 21.77
CA ILE A 33 -11.23 0.75 22.87
C ILE A 33 -11.61 -0.74 22.81
N SER A 34 -12.87 -1.06 22.51
CA SER A 34 -13.32 -2.45 22.36
C SER A 34 -12.57 -3.19 21.25
N ARG A 35 -12.44 -2.57 20.06
CA ARG A 35 -11.68 -3.15 18.94
C ARG A 35 -10.19 -3.28 19.26
N LEU A 36 -9.61 -2.30 19.95
CA LEU A 36 -8.22 -2.33 20.40
C LEU A 36 -7.98 -3.49 21.37
N HIS A 37 -8.83 -3.64 22.39
CA HIS A 37 -8.71 -4.70 23.38
C HIS A 37 -8.82 -6.09 22.73
N ARG A 38 -9.81 -6.28 21.84
CA ARG A 38 -9.97 -7.53 21.08
C ARG A 38 -8.72 -7.85 20.26
N ARG A 39 -8.20 -6.88 19.51
CA ARG A 39 -6.99 -7.06 18.70
C ARG A 39 -5.78 -7.40 19.56
N PHE A 40 -5.61 -6.73 20.70
CA PHE A 40 -4.51 -6.99 21.61
C PHE A 40 -4.57 -8.41 22.17
N ARG A 41 -5.77 -8.91 22.54
CA ARG A 41 -5.95 -10.29 22.98
C ARG A 41 -5.65 -11.33 21.89
N GLU A 42 -5.92 -10.99 20.64
CA GLU A 42 -5.75 -11.91 19.51
C GLU A 42 -4.30 -11.97 19.00
N TYR A 43 -3.55 -10.86 19.03
CA TYR A 43 -2.21 -10.77 18.43
C TYR A 43 -1.10 -10.30 19.37
N GLY A 44 -1.41 -9.91 20.60
CA GLY A 44 -0.43 -9.41 21.57
C GLY A 44 0.23 -8.06 21.22
N SER A 45 -0.24 -7.37 20.18
CA SER A 45 0.37 -6.13 19.69
C SER A 45 -0.62 -4.97 19.59
N THR A 46 -0.17 -3.78 20.01
CA THR A 46 -0.85 -2.51 19.83
C THR A 46 -0.50 -1.83 18.51
N SER A 47 0.50 -2.34 17.78
CA SER A 47 1.00 -1.73 16.55
C SER A 47 -0.06 -1.74 15.44
N ASN A 48 0.11 -0.83 14.48
CA ASN A 48 -0.67 -0.90 13.25
C ASN A 48 -0.20 -2.11 12.46
N ARG A 49 -1.15 -2.83 11.85
CA ARG A 49 -0.78 -3.82 10.85
C ARG A 49 -0.20 -3.12 9.62
N PRO A 50 0.75 -3.75 8.94
CA PRO A 50 1.12 -3.31 7.61
C PRO A 50 -0.14 -3.25 6.75
N HIS A 51 -0.34 -2.14 6.05
CA HIS A 51 -1.46 -2.01 5.13
C HIS A 51 -1.19 -2.92 3.94
N ASN A 52 -2.08 -3.87 3.66
CA ASN A 52 -1.98 -4.63 2.42
C ASN A 52 -2.31 -3.68 1.27
N ARG A 53 -1.33 -3.32 0.45
CA ARG A 53 -1.57 -2.44 -0.71
C ARG A 53 -2.35 -3.23 -1.76
N ARG A 54 -3.12 -2.52 -2.59
CA ARG A 54 -3.77 -3.15 -3.74
C ARG A 54 -2.73 -3.89 -4.58
N PRO A 55 -2.96 -5.16 -4.97
CA PRO A 55 -2.06 -5.90 -5.84
C PRO A 55 -1.75 -5.13 -7.12
N ARG A 56 -0.51 -5.28 -7.61
CA ARG A 56 -0.08 -4.72 -8.89
C ARG A 56 -0.76 -5.49 -10.03
N VAL A 57 -1.06 -4.79 -11.14
CA VAL A 57 -1.57 -5.43 -12.37
C VAL A 57 -0.46 -6.11 -13.17
N THR A 58 0.80 -5.76 -12.91
CA THR A 58 1.99 -6.34 -13.54
C THR A 58 2.69 -7.29 -12.58
N THR A 59 3.31 -8.33 -13.13
CA THR A 59 4.19 -9.23 -12.39
C THR A 59 5.61 -8.66 -12.30
N PRO A 60 6.45 -9.12 -11.35
CA PRO A 60 7.85 -8.72 -11.29
C PRO A 60 8.62 -9.02 -12.59
N ALA A 61 8.32 -10.15 -13.24
CA ALA A 61 8.94 -10.50 -14.53
C ALA A 61 8.55 -9.51 -15.65
N GLN A 62 7.29 -9.07 -15.68
CA GLN A 62 6.85 -8.04 -16.62
C GLN A 62 7.50 -6.69 -16.34
N ASP A 63 7.63 -6.32 -15.06
CA ASP A 63 8.28 -5.09 -14.65
C ASP A 63 9.76 -5.07 -15.12
N LEU A 64 10.48 -6.19 -14.99
CA LEU A 64 11.85 -6.34 -15.51
C LEU A 64 11.90 -6.25 -17.03
N HIS A 65 10.99 -6.91 -17.74
CA HIS A 65 10.93 -6.84 -19.20
C HIS A 65 10.69 -5.40 -19.68
N ILE A 66 9.76 -4.67 -19.04
CA ILE A 66 9.50 -3.25 -19.34
C ILE A 66 10.77 -2.42 -19.16
N GLN A 67 11.53 -2.63 -18.08
CA GLN A 67 12.78 -1.92 -17.82
C GLN A 67 13.83 -2.22 -18.89
N GLN A 68 14.06 -3.50 -19.21
CA GLN A 68 15.04 -3.92 -20.20
C GLN A 68 14.76 -3.34 -21.59
N VAL A 69 13.51 -3.36 -22.02
CA VAL A 69 13.11 -2.79 -23.31
C VAL A 69 13.42 -1.29 -23.39
N HIS A 70 13.19 -0.53 -22.32
CA HIS A 70 13.48 0.92 -22.28
C HIS A 70 14.96 1.25 -22.01
N LEU A 71 15.74 0.29 -21.51
CA LEU A 71 17.20 0.41 -21.44
C LEU A 71 17.85 0.21 -22.81
N GLN A 72 17.33 -0.73 -23.61
CA GLN A 72 17.81 -1.00 -24.97
C GLN A 72 17.36 0.08 -25.96
N ASP A 73 16.10 0.52 -25.87
CA ASP A 73 15.53 1.57 -26.71
C ASP A 73 14.95 2.69 -25.83
N ARG A 74 15.79 3.68 -25.55
CA ARG A 74 15.44 4.82 -24.68
C ARG A 74 14.37 5.73 -25.27
N LEU A 75 14.16 5.69 -26.59
CA LEU A 75 13.17 6.53 -27.27
C LEU A 75 11.81 5.85 -27.41
N ARG A 76 11.70 4.58 -27.01
CA ARG A 76 10.47 3.81 -27.12
C ARG A 76 9.32 4.47 -26.33
N PRO A 77 8.16 4.72 -26.95
CA PRO A 77 7.02 5.28 -26.25
C PRO A 77 6.37 4.24 -25.32
N ALA A 78 5.99 4.67 -24.12
CA ALA A 78 5.32 3.82 -23.14
C ALA A 78 4.00 3.19 -23.65
N THR A 79 3.31 3.85 -24.58
CA THR A 79 2.09 3.33 -25.23
C THR A 79 2.36 2.07 -26.05
N GLN A 80 3.51 1.98 -26.70
CA GLN A 80 3.89 0.82 -27.50
C GLN A 80 4.21 -0.39 -26.60
N THR A 81 4.92 -0.16 -25.49
CA THR A 81 5.17 -1.23 -24.50
C THR A 81 3.88 -1.69 -23.84
N ALA A 82 2.96 -0.75 -23.54
CA ALA A 82 1.66 -1.04 -22.94
C ALA A 82 0.80 -1.95 -23.85
N ALA A 83 0.74 -1.66 -25.15
CA ALA A 83 -0.01 -2.46 -26.12
C ALA A 83 0.54 -3.90 -26.25
N GLY A 84 1.85 -4.10 -26.06
CA GLY A 84 2.49 -5.41 -26.13
C GLY A 84 2.53 -6.19 -24.80
N THR A 85 2.08 -5.59 -23.69
CA THR A 85 2.15 -6.24 -22.37
C THR A 85 0.75 -6.61 -21.87
N ILE A 86 0.51 -7.92 -21.74
CA ILE A 86 -0.71 -8.46 -21.14
C ILE A 86 -0.54 -8.50 -19.61
N GLY A 87 -1.37 -7.78 -18.87
CA GLY A 87 -1.37 -7.77 -17.41
C GLY A 87 -1.99 -9.03 -16.80
N LEU A 88 -1.95 -9.12 -15.47
CA LEU A 88 -2.42 -10.27 -14.66
C LEU A 88 -3.89 -10.69 -14.89
N HIS A 89 -4.72 -9.81 -15.46
CA HIS A 89 -6.14 -10.09 -15.74
C HIS A 89 -6.43 -10.32 -17.23
N ASN A 90 -5.42 -10.71 -18.01
CA ASN A 90 -5.48 -10.79 -19.48
C ASN A 90 -5.94 -9.49 -20.14
N GLN A 91 -5.71 -8.36 -19.47
CA GLN A 91 -6.01 -7.02 -19.98
C GLN A 91 -4.72 -6.30 -20.33
N THR A 92 -4.75 -5.51 -21.40
CA THR A 92 -3.64 -4.62 -21.73
C THR A 92 -3.42 -3.62 -20.61
N ILE A 93 -2.16 -3.40 -20.25
CA ILE A 93 -1.82 -2.43 -19.21
C ILE A 93 -1.90 -1.02 -19.80
N SER A 94 -2.20 -0.02 -18.95
CA SER A 94 -2.17 1.37 -19.39
C SER A 94 -0.74 1.86 -19.60
N ALA A 95 -0.56 2.86 -20.48
CA ALA A 95 0.73 3.55 -20.63
C ALA A 95 1.19 4.24 -19.32
N GLN A 96 0.26 4.60 -18.43
CA GLN A 96 0.59 5.12 -17.11
C GLN A 96 1.22 4.05 -16.22
N THR A 97 0.74 2.80 -16.30
CA THR A 97 1.31 1.67 -15.58
C THR A 97 2.78 1.49 -15.97
N VAL A 98 3.08 1.48 -17.28
CA VAL A 98 4.47 1.42 -17.80
C VAL A 98 5.31 2.57 -17.25
N ARG A 99 4.82 3.81 -17.33
CA ARG A 99 5.54 4.99 -16.79
C ARG A 99 5.79 4.90 -15.29
N ASN A 100 4.88 4.32 -14.52
CA ASN A 100 5.08 4.08 -13.09
C ASN A 100 6.17 3.02 -12.86
N ARG A 101 6.27 1.97 -13.70
CA ARG A 101 7.33 0.96 -13.60
C ARG A 101 8.71 1.50 -13.93
N LEU A 102 8.78 2.37 -14.92
CA LEU A 102 10.01 3.06 -15.25
C LEU A 102 10.43 3.99 -14.11
N ARG A 103 9.49 4.75 -13.52
CA ARG A 103 9.78 5.59 -12.34
C ARG A 103 10.23 4.79 -11.13
N ASP A 104 9.61 3.64 -10.85
CA ASP A 104 10.04 2.71 -9.79
C ASP A 104 11.52 2.29 -9.98
N ALA A 105 12.00 2.27 -11.24
CA ALA A 105 13.37 1.94 -11.63
C ALA A 105 14.25 3.17 -11.98
N GLN A 106 13.78 4.39 -11.66
CA GLN A 106 14.47 5.65 -11.98
C GLN A 106 14.73 5.87 -13.50
N LEU A 107 13.87 5.31 -14.35
CA LEU A 107 13.87 5.47 -15.80
C LEU A 107 12.71 6.38 -16.26
N HIS A 108 12.88 7.01 -17.42
CA HIS A 108 11.87 7.86 -18.04
C HIS A 108 11.53 7.37 -19.45
N ALA A 109 10.23 7.28 -19.75
CA ALA A 109 9.77 7.08 -21.12
C ALA A 109 9.62 8.44 -21.81
N HIS A 110 10.14 8.54 -23.03
CA HIS A 110 9.93 9.71 -23.88
C HIS A 110 8.56 9.67 -24.54
N ARG A 111 8.01 10.87 -24.81
CA ARG A 111 6.76 11.03 -25.57
C ARG A 111 7.12 11.58 -26.94
N PRO A 112 6.71 10.92 -28.04
CA PRO A 112 6.93 11.47 -29.37
C PRO A 112 6.19 12.81 -29.49
N HIS A 113 6.87 13.80 -30.08
CA HIS A 113 6.27 15.09 -30.37
C HIS A 113 5.10 14.88 -31.36
N ARG A 114 3.95 15.45 -31.04
CA ARG A 114 2.79 15.51 -31.95
C ARG A 114 2.64 16.98 -32.30
N GLY A 115 3.15 17.35 -33.49
CA GLY A 115 2.87 18.65 -34.11
C GLY A 115 1.43 18.74 -34.57
#